data_AF-A0A1G4T8M9-F1
#
_entry.id   AF-A0A1G4T8M9-F1
#
_cell.length_a   1.000
_cell.length_b   1.000
_cell.length_c   1.000
_cell.angle_alpha   90.00
_cell.angle_beta   90.00
_cell.angle_gamma   90.00
#
_symmetry.space_group_name_H-M   'P 1'
#
loop_
_entity.id
_entity.type
_entity.pdbx_description
1 polymer ?
#
loop_
_entity_poly.entity_id
_entity_poly.type
_entity_poly.pdbx_seq_one_letter_code
_entity_poly.pdbx_strand_id
1 'polypeptide(L)' 'MKTKDKAVKPEEEKEWENPVEPTKTSDPRDEEQILRQYKEAKRRHDNLTENGNEKKKD' A
#
# COMPACT_ATOMS: atom_id res chain seq x y z
N MET A 1 30.10 -21.87 -51.08
CA MET A 1 28.69 -21.87 -50.63
C MET A 1 28.49 -20.68 -49.70
N LYS A 2 27.38 -19.95 -49.86
CA LYS A 2 27.08 -18.67 -49.19
C LYS A 2 26.71 -18.93 -47.72
N THR A 3 27.46 -18.38 -46.78
CA THR A 3 27.09 -18.32 -45.36
C THR A 3 25.98 -17.27 -45.21
N LYS A 4 24.84 -17.69 -44.70
CA LYS A 4 23.74 -16.78 -44.30
C LYS A 4 23.27 -17.21 -42.93
N ASP A 5 24.11 -16.96 -41.93
CA ASP A 5 23.68 -16.95 -40.54
C ASP A 5 22.76 -15.74 -40.38
N LYS A 6 21.46 -15.98 -40.49
CA LYS A 6 20.42 -14.99 -40.14
C LYS A 6 20.51 -14.78 -38.64
N ALA A 7 21.33 -13.82 -38.22
CA ALA A 7 21.28 -13.29 -36.88
C ALA A 7 19.87 -12.74 -36.63
N VAL A 8 19.11 -13.44 -35.79
CA VAL A 8 17.86 -12.96 -35.22
C VAL A 8 18.20 -11.66 -34.48
N LYS A 9 17.57 -10.56 -34.86
CA LYS A 9 17.78 -9.27 -34.20
C LYS A 9 17.50 -9.44 -32.70
N PRO A 10 18.38 -8.98 -31.79
CA PRO A 10 18.04 -8.95 -30.37
C PRO A 10 16.77 -8.11 -30.23
N GLU A 11 15.78 -8.65 -29.53
CA GLU A 11 14.57 -7.93 -29.15
C GLU A 11 15.00 -6.58 -28.55
N GLU A 12 14.48 -5.48 -29.09
CA GLU A 12 14.75 -4.14 -28.59
C GLU A 12 14.53 -4.13 -27.07
N GLU A 13 15.62 -3.95 -26.32
CA GLU A 13 15.59 -3.91 -24.87
C GLU A 13 14.60 -2.82 -24.45
N LYS A 14 13.57 -3.21 -23.71
CA LYS A 14 12.57 -2.27 -23.24
C LYS A 14 13.24 -1.27 -22.29
N GLU A 15 13.45 -0.04 -22.77
CA GLU A 15 13.87 1.07 -21.93
C GLU A 15 12.74 1.38 -20.95
N TRP A 16 12.97 1.08 -19.67
CA TRP A 16 12.05 1.44 -18.60
C TRP A 16 12.29 2.90 -18.22
N GLU A 17 11.23 3.71 -18.27
CA GLU A 17 11.32 5.10 -17.80
C GLU A 17 11.69 5.14 -16.31
N ASN A 18 12.60 6.04 -15.97
CA ASN A 18 13.01 6.26 -14.59
C ASN A 18 11.88 6.95 -13.82
N PRO A 19 11.43 6.43 -12.65
CA PRO A 19 10.37 7.05 -11.88
C PRO A 19 10.68 8.53 -11.60
N VAL A 20 9.70 9.41 -11.83
CA VAL A 20 9.88 10.87 -11.75
C VAL A 20 10.19 11.35 -10.33
N GLU A 21 9.69 10.64 -9.31
CA GLU A 21 9.78 11.06 -7.91
C GLU A 21 9.99 9.87 -6.95
N PRO A 22 11.14 9.18 -7.00
CA PRO A 22 11.42 8.01 -6.17
C PRO A 22 11.55 8.35 -4.68
N THR A 23 11.62 9.64 -4.34
CA THR A 23 11.78 10.15 -2.98
C THR A 23 10.45 10.42 -2.27
N LYS A 24 9.31 10.37 -2.98
CA LYS A 24 8.00 10.51 -2.33
C LYS A 24 7.76 9.26 -1.47
N THR A 25 7.94 9.42 -0.16
CA THR A 25 7.69 8.38 0.84
C THR A 25 6.21 8.18 1.13
N SER A 26 5.32 8.82 0.36
CA SER A 26 3.88 8.76 0.59
C SER A 26 3.36 7.42 0.09
N ASP A 27 3.37 6.44 0.99
CA ASP A 27 2.77 5.14 0.73
C ASP A 27 1.26 5.26 0.91
N PRO A 28 0.42 4.93 -0.09
CA PRO A 28 -1.03 4.95 0.07
C PRO A 28 -1.51 4.03 1.22
N ARG A 29 -0.69 3.07 1.64
CA ARG A 29 -0.97 2.20 2.81
C ARG A 29 -0.92 2.95 4.13
N ASP A 30 -0.24 4.08 4.23
CA ASP A 30 -0.13 4.86 5.47
C ASP A 30 -1.50 5.39 5.90
N GLU A 31 -2.30 5.88 4.94
CA GLU A 31 -3.67 6.33 5.18
C GLU A 31 -4.57 5.17 5.64
N GLU A 32 -4.44 4.00 5.01
CA GLU A 32 -5.19 2.80 5.41
C GLU A 32 -4.85 2.35 6.84
N GLN A 33 -3.57 2.42 7.22
CA GLN A 33 -3.12 2.06 8.56
C GLN A 33 -3.70 3.00 9.62
N ILE A 34 -3.72 4.30 9.37
CA ILE A 34 -4.31 5.29 10.28
C ILE A 34 -5.81 5.03 10.44
N LEU A 35 -6.52 4.81 9.32
CA LEU A 35 -7.96 4.51 9.35
C LEU A 35 -8.27 3.23 10.12
N ARG A 36 -7.43 2.19 9.99
CA ARG A 36 -7.57 0.94 10.73
C ARG A 36 -7.41 1.14 12.23
N GLN A 37 -6.36 1.85 12.64
CA GLN A 37 -6.11 2.17 14.05
C GLN A 37 -7.27 2.96 14.65
N TYR A 38 -7.79 3.95 13.92
CA TYR A 38 -8.95 4.72 14.33
C TYR A 38 -10.20 3.84 14.55
N LYS A 39 -10.52 2.97 13.58
CA LYS A 39 -11.67 2.05 13.69
C LYS A 39 -11.54 1.10 14.88
N GLU A 40 -10.34 0.59 15.12
CA GLU A 40 -10.08 -0.31 16.25
C GLU A 40 -10.17 0.41 17.59
N ALA A 41 -9.59 1.62 17.69
CA ALA A 41 -9.71 2.46 18.87
C ALA A 41 -11.18 2.80 19.18
N LYS A 42 -11.97 3.15 18.16
CA LYS A 42 -13.40 3.38 18.29
C LYS A 42 -14.13 2.15 18.83
N ARG A 43 -13.91 0.97 18.25
CA ARG A 43 -14.52 -0.29 18.75
C ARG A 43 -14.15 -0.57 20.20
N ARG A 44 -12.88 -0.39 20.58
CA ARG A 44 -12.43 -0.58 21.97
C ARG A 44 -13.09 0.41 22.91
N HIS A 45 -13.16 1.68 22.51
CA HIS A 45 -13.83 2.73 23.26
C HIS A 45 -15.31 2.44 23.46
N ASP A 46 -16.01 2.06 22.40
CA ASP A 46 -17.46 1.80 22.44
C ASP A 46 -17.74 0.59 23.35
N ASN A 47 -16.98 -0.51 23.22
CA ASN A 47 -17.09 -1.67 24.12
C ASN A 47 -16.80 -1.33 25.59
N LEU A 48 -15.90 -0.37 25.85
CA LEU A 48 -15.52 0.04 27.20
C LEU A 48 -16.55 1.00 27.81
N THR A 49 -17.11 1.89 27.00
CA THR A 49 -18.07 2.90 27.43
C THR A 49 -19.50 2.36 27.55
N GLU A 50 -19.89 1.39 26.72
CA GLU A 50 -21.20 0.72 26.80
C GLU A 50 -21.39 0.03 28.16
N ASN A 51 -20.36 -0.64 28.69
CA ASN A 51 -20.39 -1.24 30.03
C ASN A 51 -20.21 -0.22 31.19
N GLY A 52 -19.72 0.98 30.89
CA GLY A 52 -19.44 2.03 31.88
C GLY A 52 -20.64 2.92 32.21
N ASN A 53 -21.60 3.04 31.29
CA ASN A 53 -22.80 3.85 31.48
C ASN A 53 -23.83 3.21 32.42
N GLU A 54 -23.79 1.88 32.58
CA GLU A 54 -24.69 1.17 33.50
C GLU A 54 -24.26 1.27 34.97
N LYS A 55 -22.97 1.54 35.24
CA LYS A 55 -22.41 1.59 36.61
C LYS A 55 -22.30 2.98 37.24
N LYS A 56 -22.81 4.02 36.60
CA LYS A 56 -22.85 5.40 37.14
C LYS A 56 -24.26 5.86 37.52
N LYS A 57 -25.15 4.92 37.82
CA LYS A 57 -26.47 5.17 38.40
C LYS A 57 -26.62 4.43 39.72
N ASP A 58 -25.76 4.74 40.68
CA ASP A 58 -25.94 4.47 42.11
C ASP A 58 -25.35 5.63 42.91
#